data_AF-A0A0M6Y2Z7-F1
#
_entry.id   AF-A0A0M6Y2Z7-F1
#
_cell.length_a   1.000
_cell.length_b   1.000
_cell.length_c   1.000
_cell.angle_alpha   90.00
_cell.angle_beta   90.00
_cell.angle_gamma   90.00
#
_symmetry.space_group_name_H-M   'P 1'
#
loop_
_entity.id
_entity.type
_entity.pdbx_description
1 polymer ?
#
loop_
_entity_poly.entity_id
_entity_poly.type
_entity_poly.pdbx_seq_one_letter_code
_entity_poly.pdbx_strand_id
1 'polypeptide(L)'
;MKDAGSASTVVERDGKQKSGSSSLNRYNAIAKRFSGFALISGIGWCLDFLTMATLTQSGLPVFWANFIGAFCGVTFVFFVAGKHIFEKAGNRSTTVLLALYWIWQLVAVTAASALTAGLSWALMSLLVTVDGTAFVAGLGLKPVTLCGVTAKMLVTPFTLVANFFFMRFLLEHRKSD
;
A
#
# COMPACT_ATOMS: atom_id res chain seq x y z
N MET A 1 -37.82 -26.75 50.07
CA MET A 1 -37.52 -26.78 48.61
C MET A 1 -37.89 -25.42 48.05
N LYS A 2 -37.06 -24.83 47.17
CA LYS A 2 -36.96 -23.38 46.80
C LYS A 2 -35.99 -22.68 47.76
N ASP A 3 -34.83 -22.12 47.38
CA ASP A 3 -34.46 -21.41 46.16
C ASP A 3 -32.96 -21.52 45.86
N ALA A 4 -32.54 -22.47 45.01
CA ALA A 4 -31.14 -22.60 44.55
C ALA A 4 -30.94 -22.29 43.06
N GLY A 5 -32.02 -21.96 42.31
CA GLY A 5 -31.97 -21.79 40.84
C GLY A 5 -31.73 -20.37 40.33
N SER A 6 -31.82 -19.34 41.19
CA SER A 6 -31.81 -17.93 40.75
C SER A 6 -30.40 -17.32 40.70
N ALA A 7 -29.47 -17.76 41.56
CA ALA A 7 -28.12 -17.20 41.61
C ALA A 7 -27.25 -17.62 40.42
N SER A 8 -27.37 -18.87 39.96
CA SER A 8 -26.55 -19.41 38.87
C SER A 8 -26.87 -18.78 37.51
N THR A 9 -28.12 -18.40 37.27
CA THR A 9 -28.56 -17.77 36.01
C THR A 9 -28.14 -16.29 35.90
N VAL A 10 -27.97 -15.58 37.01
CA VAL A 10 -27.50 -14.19 37.03
C VAL A 10 -25.98 -14.11 36.77
N VAL A 11 -25.20 -14.99 37.40
CA VAL A 11 -23.74 -15.02 37.23
C VAL A 11 -23.34 -15.45 35.81
N GLU A 12 -24.07 -16.39 35.21
CA GLU A 12 -23.79 -16.84 33.84
C GLU A 12 -24.15 -15.78 32.77
N ARG A 13 -25.19 -14.97 33.01
CA ARG A 13 -25.55 -13.84 32.14
C ARG A 13 -24.52 -12.70 32.20
N ASP A 14 -24.01 -12.37 33.38
CA ASP A 14 -23.06 -11.27 33.56
C ASP A 14 -21.67 -11.61 32.98
N GLY A 15 -21.26 -12.88 33.05
CA GLY A 15 -20.04 -13.39 32.41
C GLY A 15 -20.08 -13.35 30.87
N LYS A 16 -21.23 -13.71 30.25
CA LYS A 16 -21.41 -13.65 28.79
C LYS A 16 -21.52 -12.21 28.27
N GLN A 17 -22.15 -11.29 29.01
CA GLN A 17 -22.24 -9.87 28.61
C GLN A 17 -20.90 -9.12 28.67
N LYS A 18 -20.08 -9.33 29.72
CA LYS A 18 -18.73 -8.73 29.80
C LYS A 18 -17.76 -9.26 28.75
N SER A 19 -17.84 -10.56 28.43
CA SER A 19 -17.00 -11.18 27.40
C SER A 19 -17.31 -10.63 25.99
N GLY A 20 -18.59 -10.42 25.66
CA GLY A 20 -19.05 -9.85 24.39
C GLY A 20 -18.64 -8.38 24.19
N SER A 21 -18.72 -7.52 25.21
CA SER A 21 -18.34 -6.10 25.06
C SER A 21 -16.81 -5.90 24.95
N SER A 22 -16.02 -6.74 25.63
CA SER A 22 -14.56 -6.67 25.59
C SER A 22 -13.98 -7.06 24.22
N SER A 23 -14.57 -8.05 23.56
CA SER A 23 -14.16 -8.50 22.23
C SER A 23 -14.57 -7.50 21.15
N LEU A 24 -15.82 -6.99 21.19
CA LEU A 24 -16.30 -5.94 20.29
C LEU A 24 -15.48 -4.65 20.38
N ASN A 25 -15.08 -4.22 21.59
CA ASN A 25 -14.22 -3.05 21.78
C ASN A 25 -12.80 -3.27 21.21
N ARG A 26 -12.26 -4.50 21.31
CA ARG A 26 -10.98 -4.86 20.69
C ARG A 26 -11.05 -4.87 19.16
N TYR A 27 -12.11 -5.43 18.58
CA TYR A 27 -12.31 -5.43 17.12
C TYR A 27 -12.47 -4.00 16.57
N ASN A 28 -13.26 -3.15 17.22
CA ASN A 28 -13.41 -1.75 16.83
C ASN A 28 -12.09 -0.97 16.93
N ALA A 29 -11.26 -1.25 17.96
CA ALA A 29 -9.95 -0.63 18.09
C ALA A 29 -8.95 -1.10 17.02
N ILE A 30 -8.98 -2.38 16.64
CA ILE A 30 -8.13 -2.94 15.56
C ILE A 30 -8.60 -2.42 14.19
N ALA A 31 -9.90 -2.44 13.92
CA ALA A 31 -10.50 -1.94 12.69
C ALA A 31 -10.21 -0.45 12.47
N LYS A 32 -10.30 0.38 13.52
CA LYS A 32 -9.99 1.81 13.45
C LYS A 32 -8.50 2.11 13.18
N ARG A 33 -7.60 1.25 13.65
CA ARG A 33 -6.16 1.36 13.33
C ARG A 33 -5.85 0.88 11.91
N PHE A 34 -6.51 -0.18 11.46
CA PHE A 34 -6.37 -0.70 10.10
C PHE A 34 -6.95 0.26 9.06
N SER A 35 -8.11 0.89 9.33
CA SER A 35 -8.72 1.86 8.42
C SER A 35 -7.88 3.13 8.28
N GLY A 36 -7.27 3.62 9.37
CA GLY A 36 -6.32 4.73 9.31
C GLY A 36 -5.09 4.42 8.47
N PHE A 37 -4.52 3.22 8.61
CA PHE A 37 -3.39 2.78 7.80
C PHE A 37 -3.76 2.62 6.31
N ALA A 38 -4.90 2.01 6.01
CA ALA A 38 -5.38 1.85 4.64
C ALA A 38 -5.65 3.19 3.95
N LEU A 39 -6.24 4.16 4.67
CA LEU A 39 -6.45 5.52 4.16
C LEU A 39 -5.12 6.23 3.86
N ILE A 40 -4.17 6.21 4.80
CA ILE A 40 -2.86 6.85 4.61
C ILE A 40 -2.10 6.20 3.44
N SER A 41 -2.16 4.87 3.32
CA SER A 41 -1.55 4.13 2.22
C SER A 41 -2.22 4.44 0.88
N GLY A 42 -3.55 4.58 0.85
CA GLY A 42 -4.30 4.99 -0.34
C GLY A 42 -3.93 6.40 -0.78
N ILE A 43 -3.77 7.34 0.14
CA ILE A 43 -3.34 8.71 -0.18
C ILE A 43 -1.92 8.72 -0.74
N GLY A 44 -0.99 7.96 -0.14
CA GLY A 44 0.37 7.84 -0.67
C GLY A 44 0.42 7.25 -2.07
N TRP A 45 -0.46 6.28 -2.35
CA TRP A 45 -0.61 5.70 -3.68
C TRP A 45 -1.20 6.69 -4.70
N CYS A 46 -2.22 7.47 -4.30
CA CYS A 46 -2.75 8.55 -5.13
C CYS A 46 -1.67 9.61 -5.42
N LEU A 47 -0.87 9.99 -4.43
CA LEU A 47 0.23 10.94 -4.59
C LEU A 47 1.28 10.43 -5.58
N ASP A 48 1.66 9.15 -5.48
CA ASP A 48 2.53 8.48 -6.44
C ASP A 48 1.95 8.56 -7.86
N PHE A 49 0.70 8.13 -8.04
CA PHE A 49 0.02 8.15 -9.33
C PHE A 49 -0.05 9.56 -9.94
N LEU A 50 -0.42 10.55 -9.15
CA LEU A 50 -0.53 11.94 -9.60
C LEU A 50 0.84 12.53 -9.94
N THR A 51 1.87 12.22 -9.15
CA THR A 51 3.25 12.68 -9.40
C THR A 51 3.78 12.07 -10.69
N MET A 52 3.57 10.76 -10.90
CA MET A 52 3.99 10.07 -12.11
C MET A 52 3.23 10.60 -13.34
N ALA A 53 1.91 10.80 -13.24
CA ALA A 53 1.11 11.32 -14.34
C ALA A 53 1.50 12.75 -14.72
N THR A 54 1.67 13.64 -13.73
CA THR A 54 2.06 15.04 -13.99
C THR A 54 3.45 15.14 -14.59
N LEU A 55 4.45 14.42 -14.05
CA LEU A 55 5.81 14.40 -14.60
C LEU A 55 5.85 13.85 -16.03
N THR A 56 5.10 12.78 -16.31
CA THR A 56 5.00 12.21 -17.66
C THR A 56 4.34 13.20 -18.62
N GLN A 57 3.28 13.88 -18.18
CA GLN A 57 2.61 14.92 -18.96
C GLN A 57 3.53 16.12 -19.22
N SER A 58 4.42 16.46 -18.29
CA SER A 58 5.47 17.48 -18.48
C SER A 58 6.58 17.03 -19.43
N GLY A 59 6.64 15.74 -19.82
CA GLY A 59 7.59 15.19 -20.79
C GLY A 59 8.70 14.35 -20.17
N LEU A 60 8.66 14.07 -18.87
CA LEU A 60 9.62 13.17 -18.24
C LEU A 60 9.37 11.73 -18.72
N PRO A 61 10.43 10.93 -18.99
CA PRO A 61 10.25 9.52 -19.34
C PRO A 61 9.52 8.74 -18.24
N VAL A 62 8.66 7.80 -18.64
CA VAL A 62 7.80 7.01 -17.76
C VAL A 62 8.59 6.32 -16.64
N PHE A 63 9.82 5.85 -16.93
CA PHE A 63 10.70 5.26 -15.93
C PHE A 63 10.99 6.23 -14.77
N TRP A 64 11.49 7.43 -15.07
CA TRP A 64 11.86 8.43 -14.07
C TRP A 64 10.63 9.02 -13.37
N ALA A 65 9.55 9.24 -14.12
CA ALA A 65 8.29 9.72 -13.56
C ALA A 65 7.71 8.73 -12.54
N ASN A 66 7.70 7.43 -12.87
CA ASN A 66 7.25 6.39 -11.95
C ASN A 66 8.20 6.21 -10.76
N PHE A 67 9.51 6.29 -10.98
CA PHE A 67 10.49 6.19 -9.92
C PHE A 67 10.31 7.31 -8.90
N ILE A 68 10.26 8.57 -9.35
CA ILE A 68 10.04 9.72 -8.47
C ILE A 68 8.68 9.63 -7.76
N GLY A 69 7.61 9.32 -8.49
CA GLY A 69 6.28 9.16 -7.91
C GLY A 69 6.25 8.10 -6.80
N ALA A 70 6.85 6.93 -7.04
CA ALA A 70 6.88 5.85 -6.09
C ALA A 70 7.68 6.23 -4.83
N PHE A 71 8.81 6.93 -4.97
CA PHE A 71 9.56 7.46 -3.84
C PHE A 71 8.76 8.52 -3.06
N CYS A 72 8.03 9.42 -3.74
CA CYS A 72 7.16 10.39 -3.09
C CYS A 72 6.07 9.68 -2.27
N GLY A 73 5.42 8.67 -2.84
CA GLY A 73 4.38 7.88 -2.16
C GLY A 73 4.93 7.12 -0.95
N VAL A 74 6.02 6.37 -1.11
CA VAL A 74 6.64 5.61 -0.02
C VAL A 74 7.13 6.53 1.09
N THR A 75 7.75 7.66 0.75
CA THR A 75 8.25 8.64 1.71
C THR A 75 7.10 9.28 2.49
N PHE A 76 6.01 9.64 1.80
CA PHE A 76 4.80 10.16 2.45
C PHE A 76 4.22 9.15 3.44
N VAL A 77 4.02 7.90 3.03
CA VAL A 77 3.49 6.84 3.91
C VAL A 77 4.45 6.60 5.07
N PHE A 78 5.76 6.60 4.84
CA PHE A 78 6.75 6.45 5.89
C PHE A 78 6.65 7.56 6.95
N PHE A 79 6.58 8.83 6.56
CA PHE A 79 6.49 9.93 7.53
C PHE A 79 5.14 10.00 8.24
N VAL A 80 4.04 9.72 7.55
CA VAL A 80 2.68 9.86 8.09
C VAL A 80 2.26 8.63 8.89
N ALA A 81 2.49 7.41 8.37
CA ALA A 81 2.15 6.17 9.06
C ALA A 81 3.27 5.70 10.00
N GLY A 82 4.54 5.90 9.63
CA GLY A 82 5.68 5.44 10.42
C GLY A 82 5.78 6.13 11.78
N LYS A 83 5.45 7.43 11.88
CA LYS A 83 5.42 8.14 13.18
C LYS A 83 4.56 7.44 14.23
N HIS A 84 3.45 6.79 13.85
CA HIS A 84 2.59 6.05 14.78
C HIS A 84 3.03 4.62 15.08
N ILE A 85 3.85 4.01 14.21
CA ILE A 85 4.32 2.63 14.34
C ILE A 85 5.65 2.59 15.12
N PHE A 86 6.56 3.54 14.87
CA PHE A 86 7.90 3.54 15.43
C PHE A 86 8.00 4.03 16.88
N GLU A 87 7.04 4.80 17.39
CA GLU A 87 7.01 5.20 18.81
C GLU A 87 6.83 4.02 19.78
N LYS A 88 6.47 2.82 19.30
CA LYS A 88 6.23 1.64 20.15
C LYS A 88 7.23 0.49 20.00
N ALA A 89 8.19 0.57 19.09
CA ALA A 89 9.13 -0.52 18.81
C ALA A 89 10.55 -0.17 19.29
N GLY A 90 11.03 -0.85 20.33
CA GLY A 90 12.34 -0.63 20.96
C GLY A 90 13.57 -0.75 20.04
N ASN A 91 14.72 -0.35 20.57
CA ASN A 91 15.67 0.57 19.92
C ASN A 91 16.81 -0.05 19.06
N ARG A 92 16.79 -1.34 18.66
CA ARG A 92 17.91 -1.91 17.87
C ARG A 92 17.55 -2.83 16.71
N SER A 93 16.55 -3.71 16.87
CA SER A 93 16.06 -4.55 15.76
C SER A 93 15.34 -3.72 14.69
N THR A 94 14.60 -2.70 15.12
CA THR A 94 13.77 -1.85 14.27
C THR A 94 14.55 -1.08 13.19
N THR A 95 15.75 -0.60 13.50
CA THR A 95 16.59 0.16 12.56
C THR A 95 17.15 -0.72 11.44
N VAL A 96 17.56 -1.96 11.76
CA VAL A 96 18.07 -2.91 10.76
C VAL A 96 16.94 -3.34 9.81
N LEU A 97 15.76 -3.64 10.35
CA LEU A 97 14.58 -3.95 9.53
C LEU A 97 14.20 -2.78 8.62
N LEU A 98 14.30 -1.55 9.13
CA LEU A 98 14.05 -0.36 8.33
C LEU A 98 15.06 -0.19 7.19
N ALA A 99 16.36 -0.40 7.47
CA ALA A 99 17.40 -0.35 6.45
C ALA A 99 17.18 -1.40 5.34
N LEU A 100 16.88 -2.65 5.72
CA LEU A 100 16.56 -3.72 4.78
C LEU A 100 15.31 -3.40 3.94
N TYR A 101 14.30 -2.79 4.56
CA TYR A 101 13.11 -2.34 3.85
C TYR A 101 13.42 -1.24 2.83
N TRP A 102 14.27 -0.26 3.18
CA TRP A 102 14.69 0.78 2.24
C TRP A 102 15.50 0.24 1.06
N ILE A 103 16.41 -0.71 1.30
CA ILE A 103 17.16 -1.39 0.23
C ILE A 103 16.20 -2.15 -0.68
N TRP A 104 15.25 -2.90 -0.10
CA TRP A 104 14.21 -3.57 -0.86
C TRP A 104 13.39 -2.59 -1.69
N GLN A 105 12.97 -1.47 -1.10
CA GLN A 105 12.18 -0.48 -1.82
C GLN A 105 12.94 0.13 -2.99
N LEU A 106 14.24 0.37 -2.86
CA LEU A 106 15.07 0.82 -3.98
C LEU A 106 15.03 -0.18 -5.14
N VAL A 107 15.22 -1.48 -4.85
CA VAL A 107 15.20 -2.54 -5.87
C VAL A 107 13.80 -2.73 -6.47
N ALA A 108 12.79 -2.85 -5.61
CA ALA A 108 11.41 -3.08 -6.00
C ALA A 108 10.84 -1.91 -6.83
N VAL A 109 11.09 -0.66 -6.42
CA VAL A 109 10.67 0.53 -7.17
C VAL A 109 11.42 0.62 -8.50
N THR A 110 12.71 0.32 -8.54
CA THR A 110 13.48 0.31 -9.81
C THR A 110 12.91 -0.72 -10.78
N ALA A 111 12.67 -1.95 -10.31
CA ALA A 111 12.09 -3.02 -11.12
C ALA A 111 10.67 -2.67 -11.59
N ALA A 112 9.83 -2.14 -10.69
CA ALA A 112 8.49 -1.68 -11.02
C ALA A 112 8.49 -0.57 -12.07
N SER A 113 9.40 0.40 -11.95
CA SER A 113 9.58 1.47 -12.94
C SER A 113 10.03 0.94 -14.29
N ALA A 114 10.94 -0.03 -14.33
CA ALA A 114 11.38 -0.66 -15.57
C ALA A 114 10.23 -1.43 -16.24
N LEU A 115 9.48 -2.23 -15.48
CA LEU A 115 8.29 -2.94 -15.98
C LEU A 115 7.22 -1.98 -16.49
N THR A 116 6.98 -0.88 -15.77
CA THR A 116 5.99 0.14 -16.14
C THR A 116 6.40 0.85 -17.42
N ALA A 117 7.69 1.20 -17.58
CA ALA A 117 8.21 1.80 -18.79
C ALA A 117 8.12 0.83 -19.99
N GLY A 118 8.52 -0.43 -19.82
CA GLY A 118 8.44 -1.44 -20.88
C GLY A 118 6.99 -1.70 -21.33
N LEU A 119 6.06 -1.82 -20.39
CA LEU A 119 4.65 -1.99 -20.70
C LEU A 119 4.04 -0.74 -21.35
N SER A 120 4.45 0.46 -20.91
CA SER A 120 4.03 1.72 -21.55
C SER A 120 4.46 1.79 -23.01
N TRP A 121 5.67 1.32 -23.35
CA TRP A 121 6.15 1.21 -24.72
C TRP A 121 5.31 0.25 -25.57
N ALA A 122 4.96 -0.92 -25.02
CA ALA A 122 4.07 -1.88 -25.69
C ALA A 122 2.67 -1.28 -25.94
N LEU A 123 2.11 -0.59 -24.94
CA LEU A 123 0.82 0.09 -25.06
C LEU A 123 0.85 1.24 -26.07
N MET A 124 1.96 2.00 -26.14
CA MET A 124 2.14 3.05 -27.14
C MET A 124 2.15 2.44 -28.55
N SER A 125 2.87 1.34 -28.75
CA SER A 125 2.93 0.65 -30.03
C SER A 125 1.53 0.21 -30.48
N LEU A 126 0.75 -0.38 -29.57
CA LEU A 126 -0.64 -0.74 -29.84
C LEU A 126 -1.51 0.48 -30.14
N LEU A 127 -1.38 1.56 -29.37
CA LEU A 127 -2.17 2.78 -29.55
C LEU A 127 -1.93 3.44 -30.92
N VAL A 128 -0.69 3.40 -31.42
CA VAL A 128 -0.34 3.88 -32.76
C VAL A 128 -0.94 2.97 -33.84
N THR A 129 -0.92 1.64 -33.66
CA THR A 129 -1.49 0.72 -34.67
C THR A 129 -2.99 0.83 -34.87
N VAL A 130 -3.72 1.36 -33.88
CA VAL A 130 -5.17 1.56 -33.93
C VAL A 130 -5.57 3.02 -34.21
N ASP A 131 -4.61 3.87 -34.61
CA ASP A 131 -4.79 5.32 -34.84
C ASP A 131 -5.44 6.07 -33.66
N GLY A 132 -5.27 5.55 -32.43
CA GLY A 132 -5.91 6.09 -31.23
C GLY A 132 -5.24 7.35 -30.67
N THR A 133 -4.12 7.79 -31.26
CA THR A 133 -3.35 8.95 -30.79
C THR A 133 -4.15 10.25 -30.88
N ALA A 134 -4.98 10.40 -31.91
CA ALA A 134 -5.87 11.56 -32.08
C ALA A 134 -6.95 11.65 -30.99
N PHE A 135 -7.52 10.50 -30.59
CA PHE A 135 -8.48 10.44 -29.49
C PHE A 135 -7.85 10.90 -28.17
N VAL A 136 -6.63 10.44 -27.87
CA VAL A 136 -5.93 10.83 -26.64
C VAL A 136 -5.55 12.32 -26.65
N ALA A 137 -5.11 12.84 -27.79
CA ALA A 137 -4.84 14.26 -27.95
C ALA A 137 -6.12 15.11 -27.74
N GLY A 138 -7.28 14.62 -28.17
CA GLY A 138 -8.59 15.25 -27.92
C GLY A 138 -8.95 15.37 -26.43
N LEU A 139 -8.36 14.54 -25.56
CA LEU A 139 -8.50 14.64 -24.10
C LEU A 139 -7.51 15.63 -23.46
N GLY A 140 -6.65 16.28 -24.25
CA GLY A 140 -5.57 17.14 -23.75
C GLY A 140 -4.41 16.38 -23.10
N LEU A 141 -4.37 15.06 -23.26
CA LEU A 141 -3.35 14.20 -22.67
C LEU A 141 -2.30 13.82 -23.72
N LYS A 142 -1.05 13.69 -23.28
CA LYS A 142 -0.04 13.07 -24.13
C LYS A 142 -0.31 11.55 -24.19
N PRO A 143 -0.22 10.90 -25.37
CA PRO A 143 -0.38 9.45 -25.50
C PRO A 143 0.49 8.66 -24.50
N VAL A 144 1.73 9.11 -24.29
CA VAL A 144 2.67 8.50 -23.34
C VAL A 144 2.18 8.58 -21.88
N THR A 145 1.46 9.63 -21.50
CA THR A 145 0.89 9.77 -20.15
C THR A 145 -0.20 8.73 -19.94
N LEU A 146 -1.12 8.58 -20.90
CA LEU A 146 -2.18 7.57 -20.80
C LEU A 146 -1.59 6.16 -20.75
N CYS A 147 -0.69 5.83 -21.69
CA CYS A 147 -0.02 4.53 -21.72
C CYS A 147 0.78 4.27 -20.42
N GLY A 148 1.45 5.28 -19.88
CA GLY A 148 2.20 5.18 -18.63
C GLY A 148 1.31 4.92 -17.42
N VAL A 149 0.19 5.65 -17.30
CA VAL A 149 -0.78 5.45 -16.21
C VAL A 149 -1.43 4.06 -16.32
N THR A 150 -1.85 3.65 -17.52
CA THR A 150 -2.41 2.32 -17.76
C THR A 150 -1.40 1.22 -17.44
N ALA A 151 -0.14 1.37 -17.86
CA ALA A 151 0.93 0.43 -17.52
C ALA A 151 1.11 0.32 -16.00
N LYS A 152 1.13 1.45 -15.28
CA LYS A 152 1.29 1.47 -13.83
C LYS A 152 0.11 0.77 -13.13
N MET A 153 -1.11 0.96 -13.61
CA MET A 153 -2.30 0.25 -13.09
C MET A 153 -2.20 -1.27 -13.26
N LEU A 154 -1.63 -1.74 -14.37
CA LEU A 154 -1.41 -3.15 -14.62
C LEU A 154 -0.27 -3.73 -13.78
N VAL A 155 0.79 -2.95 -13.54
CA VAL A 155 1.98 -3.39 -12.76
C VAL A 155 1.73 -3.36 -11.24
N THR A 156 0.89 -2.45 -10.75
CA THR A 156 0.67 -2.24 -9.31
C THR A 156 0.19 -3.50 -8.55
N PRO A 157 -0.76 -4.31 -9.06
CA PRO A 157 -1.13 -5.55 -8.39
C PRO A 157 0.05 -6.52 -8.19
N PHE A 158 0.93 -6.63 -9.19
CA PHE A 158 2.10 -7.50 -9.10
C PHE A 158 3.13 -6.98 -8.09
N THR A 159 3.35 -5.66 -8.04
CA THR A 159 4.26 -5.06 -7.05
C THR A 159 3.71 -5.19 -5.64
N LEU A 160 2.40 -5.09 -5.44
CA LEU A 160 1.76 -5.35 -4.14
C LEU A 160 1.98 -6.81 -3.69
N VAL A 161 1.84 -7.78 -4.59
CA VAL A 161 2.10 -9.20 -4.30
C VAL A 161 3.57 -9.43 -3.95
N ALA A 162 4.51 -8.89 -4.73
CA ALA A 162 5.94 -9.00 -4.45
C ALA A 162 6.31 -8.39 -3.09
N ASN A 163 5.77 -7.20 -2.78
CA ASN A 163 5.95 -6.55 -1.49
C ASN A 163 5.37 -7.38 -0.34
N PHE A 164 4.21 -8.01 -0.53
CA PHE A 164 3.62 -8.89 0.48
C PHE A 164 4.52 -10.10 0.78
N PHE A 165 5.04 -10.79 -0.25
CA PHE A 165 5.95 -11.93 -0.05
C PHE A 165 7.24 -11.53 0.67
N PHE A 166 7.82 -10.38 0.31
CA PHE A 166 9.03 -9.88 0.97
C PHE A 166 8.79 -9.56 2.45
N MET A 167 7.68 -8.87 2.76
CA MET A 167 7.32 -8.57 4.14
C MET A 167 7.07 -9.84 4.96
N ARG A 168 6.44 -10.86 4.35
CA ARG A 168 6.27 -12.17 4.98
C ARG A 168 7.63 -12.82 5.27
N PHE A 169 8.54 -12.86 4.30
CA PHE A 169 9.88 -13.42 4.46
C PHE A 169 10.66 -12.75 5.60
N LEU A 170 10.63 -11.42 5.69
CA LEU A 170 11.29 -10.67 6.77
C LEU A 170 10.71 -10.99 8.15
N LEU A 171 9.39 -11.18 8.27
CA LEU A 171 8.73 -11.45 9.55
C LEU A 171 8.86 -12.90 10.00
N GLU A 172 8.96 -13.84 9.07
CA GLU A 172 9.10 -15.27 9.35
C GLU A 172 10.50 -15.58 9.92
N HIS A 173 11.54 -14.88 9.47
CA HIS A 173 12.89 -14.96 10.03
C HIS A 173 12.98 -14.42 11.47
N ARG A 174 12.07 -13.53 11.89
CA ARG A 174 12.03 -12.99 13.26
C ARG A 174 11.51 -13.99 14.30
N LYS A 175 10.95 -15.15 13.89
CA LYS A 175 10.46 -16.18 14.82
C LYS A 175 11.51 -17.25 15.14
N SER A 176 12.68 -17.21 14.51
CA SER A 176 13.72 -18.24 14.65
C SER A 176 14.90 -17.82 15.53
N ASP A 177 14.84 -16.62 16.13
CA ASP A 177 15.76 -16.11 17.16
C ASP A 177 15.02 -15.96 18.49
#